data_AF-A0A8T4JBX2-F1
#
_entry.id   AF-A0A8T4JBX2-F1
#
_cell.length_a   1.000
_cell.length_b   1.000
_cell.length_c   1.000
_cell.angle_alpha   90.00
_cell.angle_beta   90.00
_cell.angle_gamma   90.00
#
_symmetry.space_group_name_H-M   'P 1'
#
loop_
_entity.id
_entity.type
_entity.pdbx_description
1 polymer ?
#
loop_
_entity_poly.entity_id
_entity_poly.type
_entity_poly.pdbx_seq_one_letter_code
_entity_poly.pdbx_strand_id
1 'polypeptide(L)'
;MAPSLVEQHSIDVVPDTERHGSAFSQFTLWLGANLQITAVVTGALAVVFGSGAFWAVLGLALGNLLGGAVMALHSAQGPRLGLPQMISSRAQFGVRGAIVPLVLVIVMYVGFFASGTVLAGQAVG
;
A
#
# COMPACT_ATOMS: atom_id res chain seq x y z
N MET A 1 -15.74 28.93 11.23
CA MET A 1 -14.37 28.88 10.69
C MET A 1 -14.42 27.93 9.52
N ALA A 2 -14.13 28.38 8.29
CA ALA A 2 -14.19 27.50 7.12
C ALA A 2 -13.09 26.42 7.24
N PRO A 3 -13.35 25.15 6.87
CA PRO A 3 -12.33 24.11 6.91
C PRO A 3 -11.16 24.51 6.00
N SER A 4 -9.93 24.48 6.52
CA SER A 4 -8.74 24.71 5.69
C SER A 4 -8.57 23.53 4.73
N LEU A 5 -8.43 23.81 3.43
CA LEU A 5 -8.08 22.79 2.43
C LEU A 5 -6.67 22.19 2.65
N VAL A 6 -5.87 22.82 3.50
CA VAL A 6 -4.51 22.42 3.84
C VAL A 6 -4.56 21.45 5.02
N GLU A 7 -3.89 20.31 4.83
CA GLU A 7 -3.66 19.27 5.83
C GLU A 7 -2.81 19.82 6.99
N GLN A 8 -3.20 19.55 8.24
CA GLN A 8 -2.57 20.14 9.43
C GLN A 8 -1.83 19.13 10.32
N HIS A 9 -2.05 17.84 10.15
CA HIS A 9 -1.60 16.74 11.02
C HIS A 9 -0.57 15.87 10.29
N SER A 10 0.57 16.47 9.94
CA SER A 10 1.60 15.77 9.16
C SER A 10 2.15 14.54 9.88
N ILE A 11 2.66 14.73 11.10
CA ILE A 11 3.24 13.66 11.94
C ILE A 11 2.52 13.49 13.27
N ASP A 12 1.61 14.41 13.59
CA ASP A 12 0.89 14.43 14.84
C ASP A 12 -0.27 13.43 14.85
N VAL A 13 -0.81 13.18 16.04
CA VAL A 13 -1.96 12.29 16.21
C VAL A 13 -3.20 12.94 15.63
N VAL A 14 -3.88 12.24 14.72
CA VAL A 14 -5.18 12.69 14.20
C VAL A 14 -6.26 12.53 15.27
N PRO A 15 -6.94 13.61 15.70
CA PRO A 15 -8.01 13.55 16.71
C PRO A 15 -9.20 12.70 16.26
N ASP A 16 -9.92 12.08 17.20
CA ASP A 16 -11.08 11.22 16.90
C ASP A 16 -12.16 11.94 16.09
N THR A 17 -12.36 13.24 16.33
CA THR A 17 -13.36 14.07 15.63
C THR A 17 -13.03 14.31 14.16
N GLU A 18 -11.77 14.12 13.76
CA GLU A 18 -11.30 14.28 12.38
C GLU A 18 -11.19 12.94 11.64
N ARG A 19 -11.51 11.82 12.28
CA ARG A 19 -11.49 10.48 11.67
C ARG A 19 -12.79 10.20 10.93
N HIS A 20 -12.81 10.53 9.64
CA HIS A 20 -13.97 10.35 8.76
C HIS A 20 -13.80 9.22 7.72
N GLY A 21 -12.78 8.37 7.87
CA GLY A 21 -12.53 7.24 6.96
C GLY A 21 -13.57 6.12 7.11
N SER A 22 -13.94 5.47 6.00
CA SER A 22 -14.85 4.32 6.00
C SER A 22 -14.16 3.10 5.37
N ALA A 23 -14.67 1.88 5.62
CA ALA A 23 -14.14 0.68 4.98
C ALA A 23 -14.23 0.76 3.44
N PHE A 24 -15.28 1.40 2.93
CA PHE A 24 -15.44 1.60 1.49
C PHE A 24 -14.43 2.61 0.91
N SER A 25 -14.04 3.64 1.68
CA SER A 25 -13.01 4.58 1.21
C SER A 25 -11.65 3.89 1.07
N GLN A 26 -11.39 2.83 1.82
CA GLN A 26 -10.20 1.99 1.61
C GLN A 26 -10.30 1.23 0.30
N PHE A 27 -11.45 0.64 -0.03
CA PHE A 27 -11.63 -0.05 -1.31
C PHE A 27 -11.34 0.86 -2.51
N THR A 28 -11.89 2.07 -2.53
CA THR A 28 -11.67 3.01 -3.65
C THR A 28 -10.23 3.48 -3.73
N LEU A 29 -9.59 3.75 -2.59
CA LEU A 29 -8.18 4.13 -2.50
C LEU A 29 -7.28 3.02 -3.06
N TRP A 30 -7.48 1.78 -2.61
CA TRP A 30 -6.67 0.64 -3.03
C TRP A 30 -6.94 0.22 -4.47
N LEU A 31 -8.19 0.28 -4.93
CA LEU A 31 -8.52 0.03 -6.33
C LEU A 31 -7.78 1.04 -7.22
N GLY A 32 -7.90 2.35 -6.92
CA GLY A 32 -7.20 3.40 -7.67
C GLY A 32 -5.68 3.22 -7.69
N ALA A 33 -5.08 2.85 -6.55
CA ALA A 33 -3.63 2.60 -6.47
C ALA A 33 -3.16 1.35 -7.25
N ASN A 34 -4.03 0.36 -7.44
CA ASN A 34 -3.68 -0.90 -8.12
C ASN A 34 -4.07 -0.94 -9.60
N LEU A 35 -4.87 0.02 -10.09
CA LEU A 35 -5.16 0.17 -11.52
C LEU A 35 -3.94 0.73 -12.28
N GLN A 36 -2.88 -0.07 -12.35
CA GLN A 36 -1.63 0.25 -13.02
C GLN A 36 -1.10 -0.92 -13.83
N ILE A 37 -0.30 -0.61 -14.85
CA ILE A 37 0.23 -1.60 -15.79
C ILE A 37 1.06 -2.69 -15.11
N THR A 38 1.81 -2.33 -14.05
CA THR A 38 2.62 -3.28 -13.28
C THR A 38 1.79 -4.44 -12.76
N ALA A 39 0.58 -4.17 -12.26
CA ALA A 39 -0.31 -5.20 -11.72
C ALA A 39 -0.81 -6.13 -12.83
N VAL A 40 -1.15 -5.58 -14.00
CA VAL A 40 -1.60 -6.34 -15.18
C VAL A 40 -0.48 -7.25 -15.69
N VAL A 41 0.73 -6.72 -15.90
CA VAL A 41 1.89 -7.48 -16.38
C VAL A 41 2.26 -8.58 -15.40
N THR A 42 2.29 -8.27 -14.10
CA THR A 42 2.60 -9.26 -13.04
C THR A 42 1.58 -10.40 -13.04
N GLY A 43 0.28 -10.09 -13.19
CA GLY A 43 -0.75 -11.11 -13.30
C GLY A 43 -0.62 -11.98 -14.56
N ALA A 44 -0.28 -11.36 -15.70
CA ALA A 44 -0.08 -12.06 -16.96
C ALA A 44 1.09 -13.04 -16.91
N LEU A 45 2.15 -12.75 -16.14
CA LEU A 45 3.30 -13.66 -15.97
C LEU A 45 2.90 -15.05 -15.49
N ALA A 46 1.87 -15.18 -14.66
CA ALA A 46 1.39 -16.48 -14.20
C ALA A 46 0.98 -17.38 -15.39
N VAL A 47 0.32 -16.81 -16.40
CA VAL A 47 -0.08 -17.52 -17.62
C VAL A 47 1.12 -17.76 -18.53
N VAL A 48 2.00 -16.76 -18.68
CA VAL A 48 3.24 -16.87 -19.49
C VAL A 48 4.14 -18.00 -18.97
N PHE A 49 4.20 -18.22 -17.66
CA PHE A 49 4.94 -19.33 -17.06
C PHE A 49 4.22 -20.69 -17.14
N GLY A 50 3.14 -20.80 -17.89
CA GLY A 50 2.47 -22.07 -18.22
C GLY A 50 1.27 -22.41 -17.34
N SER A 51 0.81 -21.51 -16.46
CA SER A 51 -0.45 -21.72 -15.75
C SER A 51 -1.64 -21.52 -16.69
N GLY A 52 -2.64 -22.41 -16.62
CA GLY A 52 -3.91 -22.16 -17.27
C GLY A 52 -4.57 -20.90 -16.70
N ALA A 53 -5.25 -20.10 -17.53
CA ALA A 53 -5.83 -18.82 -17.11
C ALA A 53 -6.72 -18.93 -15.85
N PHE A 54 -7.51 -20.00 -15.75
CA PHE A 54 -8.32 -20.27 -14.56
C PHE A 54 -7.46 -20.45 -13.29
N TRP A 55 -6.41 -21.27 -13.37
CA TRP A 55 -5.51 -21.53 -12.25
C TRP A 55 -4.66 -20.32 -11.90
N ALA A 56 -4.29 -19.50 -12.88
CA ALA A 56 -3.63 -18.22 -12.67
C ALA A 56 -4.53 -17.27 -11.86
N VAL A 57 -5.80 -17.10 -12.27
CA VAL A 57 -6.76 -16.24 -11.55
C VAL A 57 -7.00 -16.77 -10.14
N LEU A 58 -7.22 -18.08 -9.97
CA LEU A 58 -7.43 -18.67 -8.66
C LEU A 58 -6.20 -18.51 -7.75
N GLY A 59 -5.01 -18.77 -8.27
CA GLY A 59 -3.75 -18.60 -7.53
C GLY A 59 -3.51 -17.15 -7.12
N LEU A 60 -3.76 -16.20 -8.03
CA LEU A 60 -3.68 -14.77 -7.74
C LEU A 60 -4.71 -14.35 -6.68
N ALA A 61 -5.95 -14.83 -6.77
CA ALA A 61 -6.98 -14.54 -5.78
C ALA A 61 -6.60 -15.07 -4.39
N LEU A 62 -6.13 -16.32 -4.30
CA LEU A 62 -5.66 -16.91 -3.05
C LEU A 62 -4.44 -16.17 -2.49
N GLY A 63 -3.46 -15.85 -3.33
CA GLY A 63 -2.29 -15.08 -2.93
C GLY A 63 -2.64 -13.69 -2.39
N ASN A 64 -3.56 -12.99 -3.06
CA ASN A 64 -4.05 -11.69 -2.60
C ASN A 64 -4.84 -11.79 -1.29
N LEU A 65 -5.66 -12.82 -1.11
CA LEU A 65 -6.38 -13.03 0.16
C LEU A 65 -5.43 -13.33 1.31
N LEU A 66 -4.43 -14.19 1.09
CA LEU A 66 -3.44 -14.56 2.12
C LEU A 66 -2.56 -13.36 2.51
N GLY A 67 -1.98 -12.67 1.53
CA GLY A 67 -1.17 -11.48 1.77
C GLY A 67 -1.99 -10.31 2.33
N GLY A 68 -3.19 -10.11 1.78
CA GLY A 68 -4.14 -9.09 2.20
C GLY A 68 -4.63 -9.29 3.63
N ALA A 69 -4.75 -10.52 4.12
CA ALA A 69 -5.13 -10.79 5.51
C ALA A 69 -4.13 -10.22 6.52
N VAL A 70 -2.82 -10.43 6.28
CA VAL A 70 -1.76 -9.88 7.15
C VAL A 70 -1.79 -8.35 7.13
N MET A 71 -1.95 -7.76 5.94
CA MET A 71 -2.05 -6.31 5.79
C MET A 71 -3.31 -5.76 6.47
N ALA A 72 -4.47 -6.42 6.32
CA ALA A 72 -5.72 -6.01 6.97
C ALA A 72 -5.61 -5.97 8.49
N LEU A 73 -4.98 -6.99 9.10
CA LEU A 73 -4.73 -7.02 10.54
C LEU A 73 -3.83 -5.87 11.00
N HIS A 74 -2.82 -5.51 10.22
CA HIS A 74 -1.95 -4.38 10.54
C HIS A 74 -2.65 -3.03 10.31
N SER A 75 -3.37 -2.85 9.19
CA SER A 75 -4.15 -1.63 8.90
C SER A 75 -5.23 -1.34 9.95
N ALA A 76 -5.80 -2.37 10.58
CA ALA A 76 -6.77 -2.20 11.65
C ALA A 76 -6.22 -1.48 12.90
N GLN A 77 -4.89 -1.39 13.04
CA GLN A 77 -4.22 -0.65 14.11
C GLN A 77 -4.26 0.87 13.88
N GLY A 78 -4.29 1.30 12.60
CA GLY A 78 -4.24 2.71 12.20
C GLY A 78 -5.32 3.59 12.84
N PRO A 79 -6.61 3.22 12.76
CA PRO A 79 -7.71 4.00 13.34
C PRO A 79 -7.65 4.14 14.86
N ARG A 80 -6.93 3.26 15.58
CA ARG A 80 -6.79 3.32 17.05
C ARG A 80 -5.61 4.17 17.48
N LEU A 81 -4.50 4.09 16.73
CA LEU A 81 -3.28 4.83 17.06
C LEU A 81 -3.33 6.28 16.57
N GLY A 82 -4.00 6.54 15.45
CA GLY A 82 -4.05 7.88 14.84
C GLY A 82 -2.69 8.42 14.42
N LEU A 83 -1.67 7.55 14.35
CA LEU A 83 -0.28 7.90 14.07
C LEU A 83 0.17 7.33 12.72
N PRO A 84 1.03 8.05 11.98
CA PRO A 84 1.72 7.52 10.83
C PRO A 84 2.56 6.27 11.16
N GLN A 85 2.51 5.27 10.27
CA GLN A 85 3.21 3.99 10.45
C GLN A 85 4.70 4.13 10.79
N MET A 86 5.38 5.10 10.15
CA MET A 86 6.80 5.36 10.41
C MET A 86 7.08 5.83 11.84
N ILE A 87 6.15 6.54 12.47
CA ILE A 87 6.29 7.00 13.86
C ILE A 87 5.97 5.84 14.81
N SER A 88 4.93 5.06 14.52
CA SER A 88 4.60 3.85 15.29
C SER A 88 5.74 2.82 15.30
N SER A 89 6.54 2.74 14.23
CA SER A 89 7.72 1.86 14.18
C SER A 89 8.76 2.17 15.27
N ARG A 90 8.82 3.41 15.75
CA ARG A 90 9.75 3.81 16.83
C ARG A 90 9.42 3.13 18.16
N ALA A 91 8.17 2.72 18.38
CA ALA A 91 7.80 1.97 19.58
C ALA A 91 8.43 0.55 19.61
N GLN A 92 8.64 -0.06 18.44
CA GLN A 92 9.19 -1.42 18.32
C GLN A 92 10.72 -1.41 18.20
N PHE A 93 11.27 -0.47 17.43
CA PHE A 93 12.69 -0.43 17.09
C PHE A 93 13.48 0.69 17.79
N GLY A 94 12.80 1.57 18.54
CA GLY A 94 13.38 2.80 19.07
C GLY A 94 13.61 3.87 18.00
N VAL A 95 14.00 5.07 18.42
CA VAL A 95 14.17 6.24 17.53
C VAL A 95 15.24 5.98 16.47
N ARG A 96 16.38 5.40 16.86
CA ARG A 96 17.49 5.08 15.94
C ARG A 96 17.26 3.78 15.16
N GLY A 97 16.65 2.76 15.77
CA GLY A 97 16.39 1.49 15.08
C GLY A 97 15.32 1.61 14.00
N ALA A 98 14.39 2.57 14.10
CA ALA A 98 13.41 2.87 13.05
C ALA A 98 14.04 3.32 11.71
N ILE A 99 15.35 3.65 11.68
CA ILE A 99 16.08 3.93 10.43
C ILE A 99 16.13 2.69 9.53
N VAL A 100 16.23 1.49 10.11
CA VAL A 100 16.29 0.24 9.33
C VAL A 100 15.04 0.04 8.47
N PRO A 101 13.81 -0.02 9.03
CA PRO A 101 12.61 -0.14 8.22
C PRO A 101 12.41 1.07 7.28
N LEU A 102 12.82 2.28 7.69
CA LEU A 102 12.76 3.45 6.82
C LEU A 102 13.58 3.26 5.53
N VAL A 103 14.83 2.84 5.64
CA VAL A 103 15.70 2.61 4.48
C VAL A 103 15.13 1.51 3.58
N LEU A 104 14.64 0.42 4.17
CA LEU A 104 14.02 -0.68 3.42
C LEU A 104 12.79 -0.20 2.63
N VAL A 105 11.93 0.61 3.25
CA VAL A 105 10.74 1.19 2.60
C VAL A 105 11.14 2.16 1.48
N ILE A 106 12.18 2.98 1.67
CA ILE A 106 12.69 3.87 0.61
C ILE A 106 13.15 3.04 -0.60
N VAL A 107 13.98 2.02 -0.38
CA VAL A 107 14.48 1.16 -1.45
C VAL A 107 13.32 0.45 -2.17
N MET A 108 12.36 -0.07 -1.41
CA MET A 108 11.15 -0.71 -1.95
C MET A 108 10.38 0.24 -2.87
N TYR A 109 10.08 1.46 -2.41
CA TYR A 109 9.32 2.42 -3.22
C TYR A 109 10.08 2.87 -4.46
N VAL A 110 11.39 3.13 -4.36
CA VAL A 110 12.22 3.46 -5.52
C VAL A 110 12.17 2.34 -6.56
N GLY A 111 12.34 1.08 -6.15
CA GLY A 111 12.26 -0.07 -7.05
C GLY A 111 10.88 -0.23 -7.68
N PHE A 112 9.82 -0.04 -6.89
CA PHE A 112 8.43 -0.13 -7.36
C PHE A 112 8.12 0.94 -8.42
N PHE A 113 8.43 2.20 -8.14
CA PHE A 113 8.20 3.29 -9.08
C PHE A 113 9.07 3.15 -10.33
N ALA A 114 10.36 2.81 -10.19
CA ALA A 114 11.24 2.59 -11.34
C ALA A 114 10.70 1.49 -12.26
N SER A 115 10.27 0.36 -11.70
CA SER A 115 9.70 -0.76 -12.47
C SER A 115 8.41 -0.35 -13.17
N GLY A 116 7.52 0.36 -12.47
CA GLY A 116 6.28 0.87 -13.04
C GLY A 116 6.50 1.86 -14.18
N THR A 117 7.47 2.77 -14.04
CA THR A 117 7.81 3.74 -15.10
C THR A 117 8.40 3.05 -16.33
N VAL A 118 9.27 2.05 -16.17
CA VAL A 118 9.82 1.28 -17.29
C VAL A 118 8.71 0.55 -18.05
N LEU A 119 7.84 -0.18 -17.33
CA LEU A 119 6.72 -0.89 -17.96
C LEU A 119 5.73 0.07 -18.64
N ALA A 120 5.45 1.22 -18.05
CA ALA A 120 4.61 2.25 -18.65
C ALA A 120 5.24 2.80 -19.95
N GLY A 121 6.55 3.06 -19.95
CA GLY A 121 7.27 3.50 -21.16
C GLY A 121 7.23 2.46 -22.27
N GLN A 122 7.37 1.17 -21.94
CA GLN A 122 7.27 0.06 -22.90
C GLN A 122 5.87 -0.11 -23.49
N ALA A 123 4.82 0.37 -22.83
CA ALA A 123 3.44 0.20 -23.30
C ALA A 123 2.96 1.32 -24.25
N VAL A 124 3.68 2.45 -24.28
CA VAL A 124 3.35 3.58 -25.16
C VAL A 124 4.13 3.52 -26.49
N GLY A 125 5.26 2.82 -26.53
CA GLY A 125 6.05 2.55 -27.74
C GLY A 125 5.61 1.30 -28.48
#